data_AF-A0A3N5S050-F1
#
_entry.id   AF-A0A3N5S050-F1
#
_cell.length_a   1.000
_cell.length_b   1.000
_cell.length_c   1.000
_cell.angle_alpha   90.00
_cell.angle_beta   90.00
_cell.angle_gamma   90.00
#
_symmetry.space_group_name_H-M   'P 1'
#
loop_
_entity.id
_entity.type
_entity.pdbx_description
1 polymer ?
#
loop_
_entity_poly.entity_id
_entity_poly.type
_entity_poly.pdbx_seq_one_letter_code
_entity_poly.pdbx_strand_id
1 'polypeptide(L)'
;MSDEITLDPVDFLTVGTVGPKGRRIFYLQGAKGTELITLTIEKQQAQALAEAVNEMLGALQERYPDLPDTQVNLARLDMSLRDPIEPLFRVSQMGLGYDEERNLIQLVMQELVAS
;
A
#
# COMPACT_ATOMS: atom_id res chain seq x y z
N MET A 1 9.99 3.41 22.15
CA MET A 1 8.65 3.88 21.80
C MET A 1 8.53 3.64 20.32
N SER A 2 7.61 2.80 19.88
CA SER A 2 7.32 2.65 18.45
C SER A 2 6.42 3.82 18.09
N ASP A 3 6.94 4.78 17.33
CA ASP A 3 6.13 5.89 16.81
C ASP A 3 5.13 5.32 15.79
N GLU A 4 3.86 5.64 15.98
CA GLU A 4 2.78 5.25 15.07
C GLU A 4 2.56 6.37 14.05
N ILE A 5 2.58 6.03 12.76
CA ILE A 5 2.32 6.95 11.66
C ILE A 5 1.01 6.53 10.99
N THR A 6 0.07 7.47 10.87
CA THR A 6 -1.26 7.20 10.30
C THR A 6 -1.57 8.19 9.17
N LEU A 7 -1.81 7.65 7.97
CA LEU A 7 -2.37 8.39 6.84
C LEU A 7 -3.85 8.02 6.69
N ASP A 8 -4.77 8.94 7.01
CA ASP A 8 -6.21 8.64 7.03
C ASP A 8 -7.11 9.80 6.53
N PRO A 9 -7.77 9.69 5.36
CA PRO A 9 -7.55 8.66 4.35
C PRO A 9 -6.24 8.91 3.59
N VAL A 10 -5.78 7.89 2.87
CA VAL A 10 -4.63 7.97 1.97
C VAL A 10 -5.09 8.60 0.65
N ASP A 11 -4.37 9.64 0.18
CA ASP A 11 -4.63 10.29 -1.12
C ASP A 11 -3.95 9.56 -2.27
N PHE A 12 -2.88 8.82 -1.98
CA PHE A 12 -2.07 8.10 -2.94
C PHE A 12 -1.38 6.91 -2.31
N LEU A 13 -1.43 5.77 -2.99
CA LEU A 13 -0.73 4.55 -2.61
C LEU A 13 -0.11 3.92 -3.86
N THR A 14 1.18 3.58 -3.83
CA THR A 14 1.83 2.82 -4.91
C THR A 14 2.86 1.85 -4.38
N VAL A 15 3.18 0.86 -5.21
CA VAL A 15 4.37 0.03 -5.08
C VAL A 15 5.22 0.19 -6.32
N GLY A 16 6.49 0.52 -6.15
CA GLY A 16 7.45 0.71 -7.23
C GLY A 16 8.81 0.11 -6.94
N THR A 17 9.72 0.20 -7.89
CA THR A 17 11.09 -0.32 -7.72
C THR A 17 12.13 0.59 -8.33
N VAL A 18 13.31 0.66 -7.71
CA VAL A 18 14.48 1.36 -8.24
C VAL A 18 15.65 0.39 -8.42
N GLY A 19 16.43 0.59 -9.48
CA GLY A 19 17.65 -0.18 -9.76
C GLY A 19 17.51 -1.20 -10.92
N PRO A 20 18.63 -1.78 -11.36
CA PRO A 20 18.65 -2.69 -12.50
C PRO A 20 18.00 -4.04 -12.15
N LYS A 21 17.56 -4.77 -13.17
CA LYS A 21 17.03 -6.14 -13.01
C LYS A 21 18.01 -7.00 -12.21
N GLY A 22 17.51 -7.70 -11.19
CA GLY A 22 18.31 -8.52 -10.27
C GLY A 22 18.88 -7.77 -9.05
N ARG A 23 18.85 -6.44 -9.04
CA ARG A 23 19.24 -5.59 -7.88
C ARG A 23 18.21 -4.49 -7.62
N ARG A 24 16.93 -4.81 -7.85
CA ARG A 24 15.82 -3.89 -7.60
C ARG A 24 15.55 -3.83 -6.10
N ILE A 25 15.39 -2.62 -5.59
CA ILE A 25 14.80 -2.38 -4.28
C ILE A 25 13.33 -2.05 -4.52
N PHE A 26 12.43 -2.66 -3.74
CA PHE A 26 11.00 -2.41 -3.81
C PHE A 26 10.59 -1.43 -2.72
N TYR A 27 9.73 -0.49 -3.09
CA TYR A 27 9.21 0.54 -2.21
C TYR A 27 7.69 0.53 -2.23
N LEU A 28 7.09 0.71 -1.06
CA LEU A 28 5.69 1.09 -0.91
C LEU A 28 5.67 2.57 -0.52
N GLN A 29 4.85 3.35 -1.22
CA GLN A 29 4.63 4.75 -0.89
C GLN A 29 3.16 5.00 -0.58
N GLY A 30 2.91 5.74 0.50
CA GLY A 30 1.62 6.28 0.87
C GLY A 30 1.74 7.79 1.07
N ALA A 31 0.74 8.57 0.68
CA ALA A 31 0.75 10.02 0.93
C ALA A 31 -0.61 10.56 1.36
N LYS A 32 -0.56 11.67 2.12
CA LYS A 32 -1.71 12.49 2.49
C LYS A 32 -1.29 13.97 2.48
N GLY A 33 -1.90 14.78 1.62
CA GLY A 33 -1.51 16.16 1.41
C GLY A 33 -0.02 16.30 1.05
N THR A 34 0.76 16.92 1.93
CA THR A 34 2.21 17.10 1.75
C THR A 34 3.06 16.02 2.41
N GLU A 35 2.45 15.10 3.17
CA GLU A 35 3.15 14.02 3.84
C GLU A 35 3.31 12.83 2.89
N LEU A 36 4.55 12.40 2.66
CA LEU A 36 4.90 11.24 1.84
C LEU A 36 5.68 10.25 2.71
N ILE A 37 5.15 9.05 2.84
CA ILE A 37 5.77 7.94 3.53
C ILE A 37 6.32 6.97 2.50
N THR A 38 7.61 6.65 2.59
CA THR A 38 8.26 5.62 1.77
C THR A 38 8.73 4.48 2.68
N LEU A 39 8.41 3.24 2.33
CA LEU A 39 8.83 2.04 3.06
C LEU A 39 9.59 1.11 2.12
N THR A 40 10.63 0.45 2.61
CA THR A 40 11.27 -0.64 1.86
C THR A 40 10.50 -1.93 2.10
N ILE A 41 10.12 -2.62 1.03
CA ILE A 41 9.44 -3.92 1.10
C ILE A 41 10.22 -4.97 0.31
N GLU A 42 9.92 -6.24 0.54
CA GLU A 42 10.38 -7.35 -0.28
C GLU A 42 9.47 -7.57 -1.49
N LYS A 43 10.02 -8.17 -2.56
CA LYS A 43 9.24 -8.50 -3.76
C LYS A 43 8.03 -9.40 -3.43
N GLN A 44 8.24 -10.37 -2.55
CA GLN A 44 7.21 -11.33 -2.12
C GLN A 44 6.11 -10.63 -1.32
N GLN A 45 6.47 -9.63 -0.51
CA GLN A 45 5.51 -8.78 0.19
C GLN A 45 4.67 -7.98 -0.82
N ALA A 46 5.30 -7.33 -1.80
CA ALA A 46 4.57 -6.62 -2.86
C ALA A 46 3.54 -7.52 -3.58
N GLN A 47 3.94 -8.76 -3.90
CA GLN A 47 3.07 -9.73 -4.56
C GLN A 47 1.91 -10.15 -3.64
N ALA A 48 2.20 -10.54 -2.40
CA ALA A 48 1.19 -10.99 -1.45
C ALA A 48 0.16 -9.88 -1.14
N LEU A 49 0.61 -8.63 -1.05
CA LEU A 49 -0.27 -7.48 -0.86
C LEU A 49 -1.24 -7.31 -2.04
N ALA A 50 -0.75 -7.40 -3.28
CA ALA A 50 -1.59 -7.29 -4.46
C ALA A 50 -2.63 -8.41 -4.54
N GLU A 51 -2.25 -9.65 -4.22
CA GLU A 51 -3.15 -10.81 -4.15
C GLU A 51 -4.24 -10.59 -3.07
N ALA A 52 -3.84 -10.21 -1.85
CA ALA A 52 -4.76 -10.00 -0.73
C ALA A 52 -5.76 -8.85 -0.99
N VAL A 53 -5.32 -7.74 -1.60
CA VAL A 53 -6.22 -6.64 -1.97
C VAL A 53 -7.24 -7.09 -3.02
N ASN A 54 -6.82 -7.84 -4.04
CA ASN A 54 -7.75 -8.35 -5.05
C ASN A 54 -8.79 -9.31 -4.45
N GLU A 55 -8.37 -10.21 -3.55
CA GLU A 55 -9.28 -11.12 -2.85
C GLU A 55 -10.29 -10.35 -2.00
N MET A 56 -9.83 -9.37 -1.22
CA MET A 56 -10.69 -8.53 -0.40
C MET A 56 -11.71 -7.75 -1.24
N LEU A 57 -11.28 -7.14 -2.35
CA LEU A 57 -12.19 -6.42 -3.25
C LEU A 57 -13.24 -7.36 -3.86
N GLY A 58 -12.86 -8.58 -4.24
CA GLY A 58 -13.78 -9.60 -4.71
C GLY A 58 -14.84 -9.97 -3.65
N ALA A 59 -14.40 -10.24 -2.42
CA ALA A 59 -15.30 -10.55 -1.31
C ALA A 59 -16.25 -9.38 -0.97
N LEU A 60 -15.77 -8.13 -1.06
CA LEU A 60 -16.61 -6.95 -0.87
C LEU A 60 -17.65 -6.80 -1.97
N GLN A 61 -17.31 -7.06 -3.23
CA GLN A 61 -18.26 -7.01 -4.34
C GLN A 61 -19.35 -8.07 -4.22
N GLU A 62 -19.01 -9.28 -3.74
CA GLU A 62 -19.98 -10.34 -3.47
C GLU A 62 -20.91 -9.97 -2.31
N ARG A 63 -20.35 -9.37 -1.24
CA ARG A 63 -21.10 -8.99 -0.04
C ARG A 63 -22.01 -7.78 -0.27
N TYR A 64 -21.57 -6.83 -1.11
CA TYR A 64 -22.27 -5.59 -1.40
C TYR A 64 -22.48 -5.45 -2.92
N PRO A 65 -23.45 -6.17 -3.50
CA PRO A 65 -23.66 -6.20 -4.95
C PRO A 65 -24.08 -4.84 -5.53
N ASP A 66 -24.59 -3.94 -4.70
CA ASP A 66 -24.97 -2.58 -5.08
C ASP A 66 -23.78 -1.59 -5.06
N LEU A 67 -22.58 -2.03 -4.66
CA LEU A 67 -21.38 -1.20 -4.79
C LEU A 67 -21.19 -0.85 -6.28
N PRO A 68 -21.04 0.44 -6.62
CA PRO A 68 -20.82 0.84 -7.99
C PRO A 68 -19.54 0.17 -8.50
N ASP A 69 -19.67 -0.53 -9.63
CA ASP A 69 -18.54 -1.08 -10.35
C ASP A 69 -17.61 0.09 -10.71
N THR A 70 -16.58 0.27 -9.90
CA THR A 70 -15.68 1.41 -10.05
C THR A 70 -14.77 1.03 -11.20
N GLN A 71 -15.18 1.37 -12.42
CA GLN A 71 -14.31 1.31 -13.59
C GLN A 71 -13.20 2.35 -13.44
N VAL A 72 -12.22 2.01 -12.62
CA VAL A 72 -11.01 2.81 -12.46
C VAL A 72 -10.27 2.73 -13.77
N ASN A 73 -10.15 3.86 -14.47
CA ASN A 73 -9.29 3.94 -15.63
C ASN A 73 -7.83 3.94 -15.16
N LEU A 74 -7.27 2.73 -14.99
CA LEU A 74 -5.91 2.51 -14.54
C LEU A 74 -4.87 3.25 -15.39
N ALA A 75 -5.15 3.49 -16.68
CA ALA A 75 -4.26 4.22 -17.57
C ALA A 75 -4.15 5.72 -17.23
N ARG A 76 -5.05 6.26 -16.41
CA ARG A 76 -5.01 7.65 -15.94
C ARG A 76 -4.39 7.80 -14.55
N LEU A 77 -4.15 6.70 -13.83
CA LEU A 77 -3.50 6.74 -12.53
C LEU A 77 -1.99 6.77 -12.72
N ASP A 78 -1.37 7.84 -12.24
CA ASP A 78 0.08 7.88 -12.11
C ASP A 78 0.50 7.04 -10.91
N MET A 79 1.04 5.86 -11.18
CA MET A 79 1.53 4.90 -10.18
C MET A 79 3.05 5.04 -9.95
N SER A 80 3.68 6.08 -10.48
CA SER A 80 5.12 6.31 -10.34
C SER A 80 5.48 6.59 -8.89
N LEU A 81 6.67 6.15 -8.46
CA LEU A 81 7.24 6.61 -7.19
C LEU A 81 7.47 8.11 -7.25
N ARG A 82 7.26 8.78 -6.12
CA ARG A 82 7.45 10.21 -5.94
C ARG A 82 8.80 10.48 -5.27
N ASP A 83 9.50 11.49 -5.74
CA ASP A 83 10.73 11.98 -5.12
C ASP A 83 10.42 12.90 -3.91
N PRO A 84 11.25 12.87 -2.85
CA PRO A 84 12.41 12.00 -2.70
C PRO A 84 12.02 10.57 -2.26
N ILE A 85 12.73 9.57 -2.78
CA ILE A 85 12.57 8.17 -2.35
C ILE A 85 13.47 7.93 -1.13
N GLU A 86 12.99 8.31 0.05
CA GLU A 86 13.68 8.20 1.33
C GLU A 86 12.93 7.24 2.27
N PRO A 87 13.34 5.95 2.34
CA PRO A 87 12.62 4.96 3.12
C PRO A 87 12.74 5.20 4.63
N LEU A 88 11.62 5.21 5.34
CA LEU A 88 11.59 5.29 6.80
C LEU A 88 12.14 4.01 7.45
N PHE A 89 11.64 2.85 7.00
CA PHE A 89 12.07 1.56 7.52
C PHE A 89 11.83 0.43 6.50
N ARG A 90 12.35 -0.77 6.83
CA ARG A 90 12.06 -2.01 6.10
C ARG A 90 10.89 -2.74 6.75
N VAL A 91 9.89 -3.11 5.96
CA VAL A 91 8.70 -3.80 6.45
C VAL A 91 9.00 -5.27 6.75
N SER A 92 8.60 -5.72 7.94
CA SER A 92 8.63 -7.14 8.33
C SER A 92 7.28 -7.83 8.12
N GLN A 93 6.21 -7.17 8.52
CA GLN A 93 4.84 -7.69 8.45
C GLN A 93 3.89 -6.65 7.88
N MET A 94 2.86 -7.15 7.20
CA MET A 94 1.79 -6.34 6.61
C MET A 94 0.45 -6.90 7.03
N GLY A 95 -0.48 -6.02 7.41
CA GLY A 95 -1.87 -6.34 7.70
C GLY A 95 -2.79 -5.64 6.70
N LEU A 96 -3.89 -6.30 6.37
CA LEU A 96 -4.97 -5.79 5.52
C LEU A 96 -6.29 -5.98 6.28
N GLY A 97 -7.09 -4.93 6.37
CA GLY A 97 -8.40 -4.96 7.02
C GLY A 97 -9.42 -4.13 6.25
N TYR A 98 -10.70 -4.34 6.54
CA TYR A 98 -11.80 -3.53 6.00
C TYR A 98 -12.57 -2.89 7.15
N ASP A 99 -12.71 -1.57 7.11
CA ASP A 99 -13.53 -0.77 8.01
C ASP A 99 -14.92 -0.59 7.37
N GLU A 100 -15.90 -1.34 7.88
CA GLU A 100 -17.28 -1.33 7.36
C GLU A 100 -18.00 0.00 7.61
N GLU A 101 -17.72 0.65 8.75
CA GLU A 101 -18.39 1.90 9.12
C GLU A 101 -17.98 3.04 8.19
N ARG A 102 -16.70 3.05 7.79
CA ARG A 102 -16.12 4.10 6.95
C ARG A 102 -16.02 3.70 5.48
N ASN A 103 -16.28 2.43 5.16
CA ASN A 103 -16.10 1.84 3.84
C ASN A 103 -14.66 2.05 3.29
N LEU A 104 -13.66 1.71 4.11
CA LEU A 104 -12.25 1.88 3.77
C LEU A 104 -11.46 0.58 3.96
N ILE A 105 -10.47 0.36 3.11
CA ILE A 105 -9.46 -0.68 3.32
C ILE A 105 -8.32 -0.09 4.15
N GLN A 106 -7.98 -0.76 5.24
CA GLN A 106 -6.86 -0.40 6.11
C GLN A 106 -5.63 -1.25 5.78
N LEU A 107 -4.49 -0.58 5.69
CA LEU A 107 -3.18 -1.22 5.54
C LEU A 107 -2.33 -0.90 6.76
N VAL A 108 -1.73 -1.93 7.35
CA VAL A 108 -0.84 -1.80 8.51
C VAL A 108 0.52 -2.35 8.13
N MET A 109 1.58 -1.61 8.42
CA MET A 109 2.96 -1.99 8.09
C MET A 109 3.79 -1.97 9.38
N GLN A 110 4.51 -3.04 9.66
CA GLN A 110 5.37 -3.13 10.84
C GLN A 110 6.84 -3.12 10.44
N GLU A 111 7.65 -2.40 11.20
CA GLU A 111 9.09 -2.33 11.01
C GLU A 111 9.77 -3.69 11.28
N LEU A 112 10.82 -3.99 10.52
CA LEU A 112 11.77 -5.03 10.85
C LEU A 112 12.70 -4.53 11.95
N VAL A 113 12.39 -4.90 13.18
CA VAL A 113 13.28 -4.63 14.32
C VAL A 113 14.38 -5.68 14.32
N ALA A 114 15.62 -5.24 14.07
CA ALA A 114 16.79 -6.10 14.27
C ALA A 114 16.93 -6.39 15.76
N SER A 115 16.84 -7.67 16.12
CA SER A 115 17.08 -8.20 17.47
C SER A 115 18.54 -8.16 17.87
#